data_AF-A0A672T9L9-F1
#
_entry.id   AF-A0A672T9L9-F1
#
_cell.length_a   1.000
_cell.length_b   1.000
_cell.length_c   1.000
_cell.angle_alpha   90.00
_cell.angle_beta   90.00
_cell.angle_gamma   90.00
#
_symmetry.space_group_name_H-M   'P 1'
#
loop_
_entity.id
_entity.type
_entity.pdbx_description
1 polymer ?
#
loop_
_entity_poly.entity_id
_entity_poly.type
_entity_poly.pdbx_seq_one_letter_code
_entity_poly.pdbx_strand_id
1 'polypeptide(L)'
;KVCTRFMCMCSEALQNNMLFLQGSEVIFKVALSLLGSHKPLILQHDNLESIVEFIKTTLPNLGLVQMEKTINQVSEMDISKQLQAYEVEYHVLQDELLDGPSTLSQSQRVAQLEKTNGSLRQQNLDLLEELQVAHAKIRWLETRVDGLVNREAELQSEVKTLQQERTELHQTVSKLGDLFSSLGINSSFPDQENLTNTSNNQ
;
A
#
# COMPACT_ATOMS: atom_id res chain seq x y z
N LYS A 1 27.51 27.64 -19.62
CA LYS A 1 28.38 28.78 -19.97
C LYS A 1 29.32 29.14 -18.82
N VAL A 2 28.83 29.48 -17.62
CA VAL A 2 29.66 29.79 -16.43
C VAL A 2 30.45 28.55 -15.96
N CYS A 3 29.79 27.42 -15.70
CA CYS A 3 30.48 26.15 -15.42
C CYS A 3 31.42 25.75 -16.56
N THR A 4 31.06 26.02 -17.81
CA THR A 4 31.87 25.65 -18.98
C THR A 4 33.16 26.46 -19.05
N ARG A 5 33.11 27.76 -18.74
CA ARG A 5 34.29 28.65 -18.73
C ARG A 5 35.13 28.45 -17.47
N PHE A 6 34.49 28.17 -16.33
CA PHE A 6 35.16 27.80 -15.07
C PHE A 6 35.87 26.45 -15.21
N MET A 7 35.22 25.46 -15.82
CA MET A 7 35.85 24.18 -16.19
C MET A 7 36.95 24.40 -17.24
N CYS A 8 36.79 25.32 -18.19
CA CYS A 8 37.84 25.67 -19.16
C CYS A 8 39.07 26.30 -18.48
N MET A 9 38.87 27.22 -17.53
CA MET A 9 39.94 27.78 -16.71
C MET A 9 40.61 26.73 -15.83
N CYS A 10 39.84 25.85 -15.19
CA CYS A 10 40.39 24.72 -14.45
C CYS A 10 41.14 23.76 -15.38
N SER A 11 40.67 23.55 -16.61
CA SER A 11 41.28 22.66 -17.59
C SER A 11 42.53 23.24 -18.24
N GLU A 12 42.60 24.57 -18.44
CA GLU A 12 43.76 25.29 -18.98
C GLU A 12 44.81 25.60 -17.90
N ALA A 13 44.40 25.88 -16.66
CA ALA A 13 45.32 26.18 -15.55
C ALA A 13 45.80 24.93 -14.77
N LEU A 14 45.03 23.83 -14.76
CA LEU A 14 45.41 22.56 -14.11
C LEU A 14 45.75 21.44 -15.11
N GLN A 15 46.32 21.79 -16.26
CA GLN A 15 46.76 20.92 -17.36
C GLN A 15 46.90 19.44 -16.97
N ASN A 16 45.79 18.70 -17.10
CA ASN A 16 45.60 17.25 -17.00
C ASN A 16 46.10 16.46 -15.76
N ASN A 17 46.96 17.01 -14.91
CA ASN A 17 47.66 16.22 -13.89
C ASN A 17 46.94 16.21 -12.53
N MET A 18 46.44 17.35 -12.04
CA MET A 18 45.94 17.43 -10.66
C MET A 18 44.52 16.85 -10.51
N LEU A 19 43.66 16.99 -11.52
CA LEU A 19 42.34 16.33 -11.55
C LEU A 19 42.45 14.80 -11.65
N PHE A 20 43.47 14.29 -12.36
CA PHE A 20 43.71 12.85 -12.50
C PHE A 20 44.42 12.26 -11.26
N LEU A 21 45.33 13.02 -10.64
CA LEU A 21 46.12 12.57 -9.49
C LEU A 21 45.40 12.73 -8.14
N GLN A 22 44.53 13.73 -7.98
CA GLN A 22 43.90 14.11 -6.71
C GLN A 22 42.36 14.03 -6.73
N GLY A 23 41.75 13.65 -7.87
CA GLY A 23 40.30 13.42 -8.00
C GLY A 23 39.46 14.70 -8.13
N SER A 24 38.14 14.55 -8.02
CA SER A 24 37.16 15.65 -8.17
C SER A 24 37.18 16.67 -7.04
N GLU A 25 37.84 16.37 -5.91
CA GLU A 25 37.99 17.26 -4.76
C GLU A 25 38.68 18.59 -5.12
N VAL A 26 39.54 18.56 -6.14
CA VAL A 26 40.25 19.74 -6.65
C VAL A 26 39.28 20.84 -7.10
N ILE A 27 38.09 20.47 -7.58
CA ILE A 27 37.05 21.44 -7.97
C ILE A 27 36.62 22.28 -6.77
N PHE A 28 36.37 21.63 -5.63
CA PHE A 28 36.03 22.32 -4.38
C PHE A 28 37.18 23.18 -3.89
N LYS A 29 38.43 22.70 -4.02
CA LYS A 29 39.60 23.47 -3.61
C LYS A 29 39.77 24.75 -4.42
N VAL A 30 39.64 24.65 -5.74
CA VAL A 30 39.72 25.83 -6.63
C VAL A 30 38.57 26.79 -6.33
N ALA A 31 37.34 26.29 -6.16
CA ALA A 31 36.19 27.13 -5.85
C ALA A 31 36.36 27.90 -4.52
N LEU A 32 36.82 27.23 -3.46
CA LEU A 32 37.05 27.85 -2.15
C LEU A 32 38.20 28.85 -2.19
N SER A 33 39.28 28.55 -2.91
CA SER A 33 40.43 29.45 -3.08
C SER A 33 40.04 30.74 -3.80
N LEU A 34 39.27 30.63 -4.90
CA LEU A 34 38.78 31.77 -5.66
C LEU A 34 37.73 32.59 -4.90
N LEU A 35 36.76 31.94 -4.26
CA LEU A 35 35.78 32.66 -3.44
C LEU A 35 36.44 33.33 -2.22
N GLY A 36 37.46 32.68 -1.65
CA GLY A 36 38.25 33.23 -0.54
C GLY A 36 39.06 34.45 -0.93
N SER A 37 39.72 34.43 -2.10
CA SER A 37 40.54 35.55 -2.57
C SER A 37 39.71 36.78 -2.96
N HIS A 38 38.49 36.58 -3.45
CA HIS A 38 37.56 37.66 -3.83
C HIS A 38 36.51 37.99 -2.75
N LYS A 39 36.57 37.36 -1.57
CA LYS A 39 35.66 37.61 -0.43
C LYS A 39 35.40 39.10 -0.14
N PRO A 40 36.40 39.99 -0.04
CA PRO A 40 36.14 41.40 0.26
C PRO A 40 35.43 42.15 -0.86
N LEU A 41 35.55 41.70 -2.11
CA LEU A 41 34.86 42.29 -3.27
C LEU A 41 33.43 41.76 -3.36
N ILE A 42 33.21 40.49 -3.04
CA ILE A 42 31.88 39.89 -2.99
C ILE A 42 31.01 40.56 -1.91
N LEU A 43 31.59 40.85 -0.74
CA LEU A 43 30.89 41.49 0.38
C LEU A 43 30.56 42.98 0.16
N GLN A 44 31.07 43.62 -0.89
CA GLN A 44 30.72 45.01 -1.24
C GLN A 44 29.42 45.12 -2.04
N HIS A 45 28.88 44.01 -2.51
CA HIS A 45 27.65 43.99 -3.29
C HIS A 45 26.45 43.74 -2.37
N ASP A 46 25.48 44.66 -2.40
CA ASP A 46 24.30 44.60 -1.52
C ASP A 46 23.16 43.71 -2.05
N ASN A 47 23.22 43.33 -3.34
CA ASN A 47 22.15 42.59 -4.01
C ASN A 47 22.63 41.23 -4.56
N LEU A 48 21.78 40.20 -4.45
CA LEU A 48 22.08 38.85 -4.97
C LEU A 48 22.41 38.87 -6.47
N GLU A 49 21.72 39.70 -7.26
CA GLU A 49 21.95 39.83 -8.69
C GLU A 49 23.37 40.34 -8.99
N SER A 50 23.81 41.39 -8.31
CA SER A 50 25.17 41.92 -8.45
C SER A 50 26.26 40.94 -7.99
N ILE A 51 26.00 40.18 -6.92
CA ILE A 51 26.92 39.12 -6.45
C ILE A 51 27.06 38.03 -7.51
N VAL A 52 25.94 37.54 -8.05
CA VAL A 52 25.93 36.51 -9.07
C VAL A 52 26.58 37.03 -10.36
N GLU A 53 26.35 38.28 -10.74
CA GLU A 53 27.00 38.90 -11.90
C GLU A 53 28.52 39.01 -11.70
N PHE A 54 28.99 39.41 -10.53
CA PHE A 54 30.41 39.44 -10.19
C PHE A 54 31.07 38.05 -10.28
N ILE A 55 30.42 37.01 -9.72
CA ILE A 55 30.88 35.61 -9.80
C ILE A 55 30.93 35.12 -11.26
N LYS A 56 30.00 35.59 -12.10
CA LYS A 56 29.92 35.14 -13.50
C LYS A 56 30.88 35.88 -14.44
N THR A 57 31.17 37.15 -14.17
CA THR A 57 31.87 38.05 -15.11
C THR A 57 33.29 38.38 -14.67
N THR A 58 33.50 38.62 -13.38
CA THR A 58 34.77 39.13 -12.85
C THR A 58 35.65 38.01 -12.33
N LEU A 59 35.05 37.01 -11.69
CA LEU A 59 35.75 35.84 -11.15
C LEU A 59 36.49 35.01 -12.22
N PRO A 60 36.01 34.89 -13.47
CA PRO A 60 36.76 34.24 -14.54
C PRO A 60 37.90 35.10 -15.14
N ASN A 61 37.90 36.41 -14.91
CA ASN A 61 38.86 37.35 -15.51
C ASN A 61 40.04 37.61 -14.57
N LEU A 62 40.70 36.53 -14.14
CA LEU A 62 41.85 36.61 -13.23
C LEU A 62 43.13 36.98 -13.98
N GLY A 63 43.92 37.87 -13.38
CA GLY A 63 45.28 38.12 -13.86
C GLY A 63 46.22 36.95 -13.57
N LEU A 64 47.28 36.80 -14.37
CA LEU A 64 48.26 35.70 -14.25
C LEU A 64 48.80 35.52 -12.81
N VAL A 65 49.09 36.62 -12.11
CA VAL A 65 49.59 36.61 -10.72
C VAL A 65 48.56 36.03 -9.74
N GLN A 66 47.26 36.28 -9.98
CA GLN A 66 46.19 35.73 -9.14
C GLN A 66 45.96 34.24 -9.42
N MET A 67 46.16 33.81 -10.67
CA MET A 67 46.10 32.39 -11.03
C MET A 67 47.23 31.60 -10.37
N GLU A 68 48.47 32.10 -10.41
CA GLU A 68 49.62 31.45 -9.77
C GLU A 68 49.43 31.33 -8.24
N LYS A 69 48.95 32.41 -7.60
CA LYS A 69 48.60 32.38 -6.17
C LYS A 69 47.50 31.36 -5.86
N THR A 70 46.48 31.25 -6.72
CA THR A 70 45.39 30.30 -6.57
C THR A 70 45.89 28.86 -6.68
N ILE A 71 46.79 28.57 -7.62
CA ILE A 71 47.39 27.24 -7.81
C ILE A 71 48.19 26.82 -6.57
N ASN A 72 49.07 27.69 -6.07
CA ASN A 72 49.86 27.39 -4.88
C ASN A 72 48.97 27.15 -3.66
N GLN A 73 47.94 27.97 -3.48
CA GLN A 73 46.98 27.81 -2.39
C GLN A 73 46.16 26.50 -2.50
N VAL A 74 45.73 26.12 -3.70
CA VAL A 74 45.00 24.86 -3.94
C VAL A 74 45.88 23.63 -3.66
N SER A 75 47.17 23.72 -3.96
CA SER A 75 48.16 22.67 -3.68
C SER A 75 48.34 22.42 -2.18
N GLU A 76 48.37 23.49 -1.38
CA GLU A 76 48.55 23.42 0.08
C GLU A 76 47.26 23.13 0.84
N MET A 77 46.10 23.32 0.20
CA MET A 77 44.81 23.18 0.87
C MET A 77 44.37 21.72 1.00
N ASP A 78 44.24 21.26 2.24
CA ASP A 78 43.65 19.96 2.59
C ASP A 78 42.23 20.14 3.14
N ILE A 79 41.25 19.62 2.42
CA ILE A 79 39.83 19.66 2.78
C ILE A 79 39.20 18.27 2.80
N SER A 80 39.98 17.20 2.63
CA SER A 80 39.41 15.86 2.40
C SER A 80 38.63 15.37 3.63
N LYS A 81 39.13 15.65 4.84
CA LYS A 81 38.42 15.32 6.10
C LYS A 81 37.16 16.16 6.30
N GLN A 82 37.21 17.45 5.95
CA GLN A 82 36.05 18.33 6.06
C GLN A 82 34.97 17.94 5.05
N LEU A 83 35.36 17.60 3.81
CA LEU A 83 34.42 17.15 2.79
C LEU A 83 33.75 15.83 3.20
N GLN A 84 34.51 14.90 3.77
CA GLN A 84 33.96 13.66 4.32
C GLN A 84 33.02 13.92 5.51
N ALA A 85 33.35 14.87 6.40
CA ALA A 85 32.46 15.26 7.49
C ALA A 85 31.16 15.87 6.97
N TYR A 86 31.23 16.77 5.98
CA TYR A 86 30.04 17.36 5.34
C TYR A 86 29.23 16.33 4.55
N GLU A 87 29.88 15.33 3.95
CA GLU A 87 29.20 14.22 3.31
C GLU A 87 28.41 13.42 4.36
N VAL A 88 29.02 13.05 5.48
CA VAL A 88 28.32 12.33 6.55
C VAL A 88 27.17 13.19 7.12
N GLU A 89 27.41 14.47 7.39
CA GLU A 89 26.38 15.40 7.89
C GLU A 89 25.22 15.55 6.90
N TYR A 90 25.51 15.67 5.60
CA TYR A 90 24.47 15.70 4.58
C TYR A 90 23.63 14.43 4.58
N HIS A 91 24.25 13.25 4.71
CA HIS A 91 23.51 11.99 4.81
C HIS A 91 22.69 11.92 6.10
N VAL A 92 23.22 12.37 7.24
CA VAL A 92 22.49 12.41 8.52
C VAL A 92 21.29 13.35 8.42
N LEU A 93 21.44 14.57 7.90
CA LEU A 93 20.34 15.52 7.71
C LEU A 93 19.31 15.02 6.69
N GLN A 94 19.76 14.31 5.65
CA GLN A 94 18.87 13.66 4.69
C GLN A 94 18.08 12.53 5.34
N ASP A 95 18.71 11.75 6.21
CA ASP A 95 18.07 10.70 7.00
C ASP A 95 17.09 11.27 8.05
N GLU A 96 17.40 12.41 8.67
CA GLU A 96 16.52 13.08 9.64
C GLU A 96 15.30 13.75 8.98
N LEU A 97 15.45 14.35 7.79
CA LEU A 97 14.34 14.95 7.04
C LEU A 97 13.41 13.88 6.42
N LEU A 98 13.94 12.68 6.20
CA LEU A 98 13.25 11.52 5.65
C LEU A 98 13.12 10.43 6.72
N ASP A 99 12.21 10.62 7.68
CA ASP A 99 11.75 9.58 8.63
C ASP A 99 10.97 8.42 7.91
N GLY A 100 11.48 8.00 6.75
CA GLY A 100 11.03 6.89 5.93
C GLY A 100 12.29 6.14 5.43
N PRO A 101 12.35 4.82 5.63
CA PRO A 101 13.59 4.07 5.43
C PRO A 101 13.97 4.11 3.95
N SER A 102 15.19 4.54 3.61
CA SER A 102 16.07 3.80 2.68
C SER A 102 17.32 4.58 2.24
N THR A 103 18.47 4.18 2.81
CA THR A 103 19.79 4.19 2.15
C THR A 103 19.93 3.05 1.13
N LEU A 104 18.82 2.54 0.60
CA LEU A 104 18.84 1.50 -0.42
C LEU A 104 19.04 2.14 -1.79
N SER A 105 20.02 1.65 -2.55
CA SER A 105 20.17 1.99 -3.97
C SER A 105 18.81 1.85 -4.66
N GLN A 106 18.49 2.72 -5.62
CA GLN A 106 17.20 2.73 -6.31
C GLN A 106 16.75 1.32 -6.75
N SER A 107 17.71 0.47 -7.14
CA SER A 107 17.53 -0.95 -7.47
C SER A 107 16.97 -1.81 -6.32
N GLN A 108 17.52 -1.67 -5.10
CA GLN A 108 17.05 -2.39 -3.93
C GLN A 108 15.64 -1.96 -3.49
N ARG A 109 15.31 -0.67 -3.63
CA ARG A 109 13.94 -0.18 -3.38
C ARG A 109 12.94 -0.77 -4.37
N VAL A 110 13.31 -0.84 -5.65
CA VAL A 110 12.47 -1.48 -6.69
C VAL A 110 12.28 -2.97 -6.35
N ALA A 111 13.34 -3.69 -6.00
CA ALA A 111 13.24 -5.10 -5.62
C ALA A 111 12.35 -5.35 -4.39
N GLN A 112 12.40 -4.47 -3.38
CA GLN A 112 11.55 -4.55 -2.21
C GLN A 112 10.07 -4.24 -2.55
N LEU A 113 9.83 -3.26 -3.41
CA LEU A 113 8.49 -2.96 -3.92
C LEU A 113 7.93 -4.12 -4.76
N GLU A 114 8.75 -4.77 -5.59
CA GLU A 114 8.35 -5.95 -6.35
C GLU A 114 8.01 -7.13 -5.43
N LYS A 115 8.82 -7.37 -4.40
CA LYS A 115 8.55 -8.43 -3.41
C LYS A 115 7.27 -8.18 -2.64
N THR A 116 7.06 -6.95 -2.16
CA THR A 116 5.84 -6.59 -1.41
C THR A 116 4.60 -6.64 -2.31
N ASN A 117 4.70 -6.13 -3.54
CA ASN A 117 3.62 -6.20 -4.53
C ASN A 117 3.31 -7.66 -4.91
N GLY A 118 4.33 -8.51 -5.07
CA GLY A 118 4.17 -9.95 -5.25
C GLY A 118 3.40 -10.60 -4.09
N SER A 119 3.79 -10.29 -2.85
CA SER A 119 3.08 -10.78 -1.65
C SER A 119 1.64 -10.31 -1.59
N LEU A 120 1.37 -9.04 -1.91
CA LEU A 120 0.01 -8.47 -1.92
C LEU A 120 -0.86 -9.06 -3.03
N ARG A 121 -0.26 -9.36 -4.19
CA ARG A 121 -0.95 -10.07 -5.29
C ARG A 121 -1.30 -11.49 -4.88
N GLN A 122 -0.41 -12.19 -4.20
CA GLN A 122 -0.71 -13.53 -3.68
C GLN A 122 -1.86 -13.48 -2.67
N GLN A 123 -1.81 -12.55 -1.71
CA GLN A 123 -2.91 -12.38 -0.75
C GLN A 123 -4.24 -12.03 -1.43
N ASN A 124 -4.22 -11.19 -2.47
CA ASN A 124 -5.42 -10.91 -3.26
C ASN A 124 -5.97 -12.19 -3.92
N LEU A 125 -5.08 -13.02 -4.48
CA LEU A 125 -5.50 -14.27 -5.11
C LEU A 125 -6.10 -15.23 -4.09
N ASP A 126 -5.47 -15.40 -2.93
CA ASP A 126 -5.94 -16.27 -1.86
C ASP A 126 -7.32 -15.81 -1.33
N LEU A 127 -7.51 -14.50 -1.15
CA LEU A 127 -8.80 -13.92 -0.73
C LEU A 127 -9.89 -14.08 -1.79
N LEU A 128 -9.54 -13.95 -3.07
CA LEU A 128 -10.47 -14.20 -4.17
C LEU A 128 -10.90 -15.67 -4.23
N GLU A 129 -9.98 -16.59 -3.97
CA GLU A 129 -10.29 -18.02 -3.87
C GLU A 129 -11.20 -18.31 -2.67
N GLU A 130 -10.91 -17.74 -1.50
CA GLU A 130 -11.77 -17.89 -0.31
C GLU A 130 -13.18 -17.35 -0.55
N LEU A 131 -13.29 -16.20 -1.22
CA LEU A 131 -14.57 -15.62 -1.62
C LEU A 131 -15.33 -16.53 -2.60
N GLN A 132 -14.63 -17.15 -3.56
CA GLN A 132 -15.22 -18.10 -4.49
C GLN A 132 -15.75 -19.35 -3.78
N VAL A 133 -14.99 -19.91 -2.83
CA VAL A 133 -15.41 -21.05 -2.01
C VAL A 133 -16.64 -20.69 -1.15
N ALA A 134 -16.64 -19.50 -0.54
CA ALA A 134 -17.78 -19.00 0.23
C ALA A 134 -19.04 -18.87 -0.65
N HIS A 135 -18.92 -18.30 -1.86
CA HIS A 135 -20.05 -18.22 -2.80
C HIS A 135 -20.56 -19.59 -3.25
N ALA A 136 -19.68 -20.56 -3.50
CA ALA A 136 -20.09 -21.92 -3.83
C ALA A 136 -20.86 -22.58 -2.68
N LYS A 137 -20.42 -22.34 -1.43
CA LYS A 137 -21.10 -22.82 -0.23
C LYS A 137 -22.47 -22.16 -0.04
N ILE A 138 -22.57 -20.85 -0.26
CA ILE A 138 -23.85 -20.13 -0.21
C ILE A 138 -24.82 -20.72 -1.24
N ARG A 139 -24.40 -20.85 -2.50
CA ARG A 139 -25.24 -21.44 -3.55
C ARG A 139 -25.71 -22.85 -3.21
N TRP A 140 -24.82 -23.68 -2.66
CA TRP A 140 -25.20 -25.03 -2.23
C TRP A 140 -26.23 -25.00 -1.09
N LEU A 141 -26.06 -24.11 -0.12
CA LEU A 141 -27.02 -23.93 0.97
C LEU A 141 -28.37 -23.43 0.45
N GLU A 142 -28.38 -22.48 -0.49
CA GLU A 142 -29.59 -21.98 -1.14
C GLU A 142 -30.35 -23.11 -1.83
N THR A 143 -29.70 -23.90 -2.69
CA THR A 143 -30.34 -25.08 -3.32
C THR A 143 -30.88 -26.08 -2.30
N ARG A 144 -30.17 -26.27 -1.18
CA ARG A 144 -30.62 -27.19 -0.13
C ARG A 144 -31.83 -26.66 0.63
N VAL A 145 -31.88 -25.35 0.90
CA VAL A 145 -33.04 -24.69 1.52
C VAL A 145 -34.24 -24.77 0.59
N ASP A 146 -34.08 -24.46 -0.70
CA ASP A 146 -35.16 -24.58 -1.69
C ASP A 146 -35.73 -26.01 -1.75
N GLY A 147 -34.86 -27.03 -1.71
CA GLY A 147 -35.28 -28.42 -1.66
C GLY A 147 -36.09 -28.78 -0.40
N LEU A 148 -35.69 -28.25 0.76
CA LEU A 148 -36.42 -28.45 2.01
C LEU A 148 -37.78 -27.74 1.98
N VAL A 149 -37.85 -26.51 1.47
CA VAL A 149 -39.09 -25.74 1.32
C VAL A 149 -40.09 -26.48 0.41
N ASN A 150 -39.62 -27.03 -0.71
CA ASN A 150 -40.47 -27.83 -1.61
C ASN A 150 -41.03 -29.08 -0.90
N ARG A 151 -40.17 -29.79 -0.16
CA ARG A 151 -40.60 -30.98 0.57
C ARG A 151 -41.55 -30.67 1.72
N GLU A 152 -41.35 -29.54 2.40
CA GLU A 152 -42.29 -29.05 3.40
C GLU A 152 -43.65 -28.74 2.76
N ALA A 153 -43.68 -28.10 1.58
CA ALA A 153 -44.92 -27.82 0.87
C ALA A 153 -45.65 -29.11 0.44
N GLU A 154 -44.93 -30.13 -0.02
CA GLU A 154 -45.49 -31.46 -0.32
C GLU A 154 -46.13 -32.10 0.92
N LEU A 155 -45.39 -32.15 2.04
CA LEU A 155 -45.88 -32.71 3.30
C LEU A 155 -47.09 -31.93 3.84
N GLN A 156 -47.08 -30.59 3.74
CA GLN A 156 -48.23 -29.78 4.14
C GLN A 156 -49.47 -30.09 3.29
N SER A 157 -49.31 -30.37 1.99
CA SER A 157 -50.40 -30.81 1.13
C SER A 157 -50.93 -32.18 1.56
N GLU A 158 -50.04 -33.14 1.83
CA GLU A 158 -50.41 -34.50 2.27
C GLU A 158 -51.13 -34.48 3.63
N VAL A 159 -50.67 -33.65 4.57
CA VAL A 159 -51.35 -33.47 5.85
C VAL A 159 -52.75 -32.90 5.66
N LYS A 160 -52.93 -31.91 4.77
CA LYS A 160 -54.26 -31.36 4.46
C LYS A 160 -55.19 -32.41 3.86
N THR A 161 -54.70 -33.27 2.97
CA THR A 161 -55.52 -34.36 2.40
C THR A 161 -55.91 -35.38 3.45
N LEU A 162 -54.98 -35.80 4.31
CA LEU A 162 -55.27 -36.73 5.41
C LEU A 162 -56.25 -36.15 6.43
N GLN A 163 -56.13 -34.85 6.74
CA GLN A 163 -57.09 -34.15 7.61
C GLN A 163 -58.48 -34.15 6.99
N GLN A 164 -58.60 -33.88 5.69
CA GLN A 164 -59.87 -33.94 4.98
C GLN A 164 -60.49 -35.36 5.05
N GLU A 165 -59.73 -36.40 4.72
CA GLU A 165 -60.19 -37.79 4.81
C GLU A 165 -60.63 -38.17 6.23
N ARG A 166 -59.87 -37.74 7.26
CA ARG A 166 -60.23 -37.94 8.66
C ARG A 166 -61.56 -37.28 9.00
N THR A 167 -61.81 -36.06 8.53
CA THR A 167 -63.09 -35.37 8.77
C THR A 167 -64.25 -36.05 8.06
N GLU A 168 -64.06 -36.53 6.84
CA GLU A 168 -65.08 -37.27 6.08
C GLU A 168 -65.41 -38.60 6.76
N LEU A 169 -64.40 -39.38 7.16
CA LEU A 169 -64.59 -40.62 7.94
C LEU A 169 -65.28 -40.34 9.27
N HIS A 170 -64.93 -39.26 9.98
CA HIS A 170 -65.59 -38.93 11.23
C HIS A 170 -67.07 -38.56 11.02
N GLN A 171 -67.38 -37.85 9.93
CA GLN A 171 -68.76 -37.56 9.53
C GLN A 171 -69.55 -38.82 9.18
N THR A 172 -68.94 -39.79 8.46
CA THR A 172 -69.64 -41.05 8.14
C THR A 172 -69.87 -41.91 9.38
N VAL A 173 -68.90 -42.00 10.30
CA VAL A 173 -69.06 -42.69 11.59
C VAL A 173 -70.15 -42.03 12.44
N SER A 174 -70.19 -40.70 12.52
CA SER A 174 -71.25 -39.99 13.24
C SER A 174 -72.64 -40.30 12.67
N LYS A 175 -72.80 -40.23 11.32
CA LYS A 175 -74.06 -40.59 10.66
C LYS A 175 -74.47 -42.03 10.95
N LEU A 176 -73.53 -42.96 10.96
CA LEU A 176 -73.79 -44.35 11.33
C LEU A 176 -74.22 -44.46 12.80
N GLY A 177 -73.56 -43.75 13.72
CA GLY A 177 -73.92 -43.69 15.14
C GLY A 177 -75.33 -43.13 15.37
N ASP A 178 -75.72 -42.09 14.63
CA ASP A 178 -77.08 -41.53 14.67
C ASP A 178 -78.12 -42.56 14.19
N LEU A 179 -77.81 -43.31 13.12
CA LEU A 179 -78.66 -44.39 12.63
C LEU A 179 -78.78 -45.53 13.66
N PHE A 180 -77.69 -45.95 14.31
CA PHE A 180 -77.73 -46.97 15.36
C PHE A 180 -78.53 -46.52 16.59
N SER A 181 -78.40 -45.25 16.98
CA SER A 181 -79.21 -44.64 18.04
C SER A 181 -80.70 -44.64 17.69
N SER A 182 -81.04 -44.36 16.41
CA SER A 182 -82.42 -44.42 15.92
C SER A 182 -83.01 -45.84 15.90
N LEU A 183 -82.16 -46.86 15.78
CA LEU A 183 -82.54 -48.28 15.85
C LEU A 183 -82.58 -48.83 17.30
N GLY A 184 -82.28 -48.01 18.32
CA GLY A 184 -82.40 -48.38 19.74
C GLY A 184 -81.28 -49.28 20.29
N ILE A 185 -80.12 -49.34 19.62
CA ILE A 185 -78.97 -50.14 20.05
C ILE A 185 -77.97 -49.20 20.75
N ASN A 186 -78.07 -49.07 22.08
CA ASN A 186 -77.11 -48.30 22.87
C ASN A 186 -75.81 -49.10 23.05
N SER A 187 -74.81 -48.85 22.21
CA SER A 187 -73.41 -49.17 22.53
C SER A 187 -72.69 -47.89 22.96
N SER A 188 -72.19 -47.88 24.19
CA SER A 188 -71.34 -46.81 24.73
C SER A 188 -70.07 -46.69 23.88
N PHE A 189 -70.00 -45.64 23.05
CA PHE A 189 -68.79 -45.28 22.33
C PHE A 189 -67.86 -44.53 23.29
N PRO A 190 -66.60 -44.96 23.51
CA PRO A 190 -65.73 -44.28 24.45
C PRO A 190 -65.27 -42.94 23.87
N ASP A 191 -65.29 -41.92 24.72
CA ASP A 191 -64.89 -40.56 24.44
C ASP A 191 -63.48 -40.47 23.86
N GLN A 192 -63.34 -39.57 22.89
CA GLN A 192 -62.09 -39.25 22.19
C GLN A 192 -61.18 -38.42 23.12
N GLU A 193 -60.53 -39.08 24.09
CA GLU A 193 -59.49 -38.48 24.91
C GLU A 193 -58.14 -38.45 24.16
N ASN A 194 -57.53 -37.27 24.18
CA ASN A 194 -56.10 -36.98 24.02
C ASN A 194 -55.42 -37.27 22.67
N LEU A 195 -55.04 -36.19 21.98
CA LEU A 195 -53.71 -36.01 21.39
C LEU A 195 -53.48 -34.52 21.04
N THR A 196 -53.57 -33.67 22.07
CA THR A 196 -52.81 -32.41 22.11
C THR A 196 -51.48 -32.72 22.76
N ASN A 197 -50.44 -32.97 21.97
CA ASN A 197 -49.04 -32.61 22.30
C ASN A 197 -48.07 -33.21 21.29
N THR A 198 -47.59 -32.37 20.38
CA THR A 198 -46.16 -32.32 20.05
C THR A 198 -45.86 -30.95 19.46
N SER A 199 -45.80 -29.96 20.36
CA SER A 199 -45.07 -28.74 20.12
C SER A 199 -43.57 -29.04 20.11
N ASN A 200 -42.88 -28.41 19.15
CA ASN A 200 -41.55 -27.83 19.25
C ASN A 200 -40.32 -28.74 19.08
N ASN A 201 -39.72 -28.56 17.90
CA ASN A 201 -38.33 -28.13 17.71
C ASN A 201 -37.22 -28.96 18.39
N GLN A 202 -36.55 -29.76 17.57
CA GLN A 202 -35.09 -29.88 17.58
C GLN A 202 -34.56 -29.87 16.16
#